data_AF-A0A936XTC3-F1
#
_entry.id   AF-A0A936XTC3-F1
#
_cell.length_a   1.000
_cell.length_b   1.000
_cell.length_c   1.000
_cell.angle_alpha   90.00
_cell.angle_beta   90.00
_cell.angle_gamma   90.00
#
_symmetry.space_group_name_H-M   'P 1'
#
loop_
_entity.id
_entity.type
_entity.pdbx_description
1 polymer ?
#
loop_
_entity_poly.entity_id
_entity_poly.type
_entity_poly.pdbx_seq_one_letter_code
_entity_poly.pdbx_strand_id
1 'polypeptide(L)'
;MNKIFLLASAIILMSAISNCSKKSHPSAANSPAGKPAEAVTVKKATVKTAVPKVIVVNDVVAKRSVDGRYYYDLEGHRYWRNNRDGKYYLYHKGIFDNEDFNPPVKQ
;
A
#
# COMPACT_ATOMS: atom_id res chain seq x y z
N MET A 1 17.74 -43.32 13.09
CA MET A 1 17.00 -42.30 12.30
C MET A 1 17.02 -42.71 10.83
N ASN A 2 15.87 -43.09 10.29
CA ASN A 2 15.75 -43.62 8.93
C ASN A 2 16.10 -42.55 7.89
N LYS A 3 17.25 -42.69 7.24
CA LYS A 3 17.75 -41.78 6.19
C LYS A 3 16.75 -41.59 5.04
N ILE A 4 15.89 -42.60 4.82
CA ILE A 4 14.78 -42.58 3.85
C ILE A 4 13.72 -41.54 4.22
N PHE A 5 13.42 -41.36 5.52
CA PHE A 5 12.45 -40.35 5.99
C PHE A 5 12.99 -38.91 5.84
N LEU A 6 14.30 -38.73 6.03
CA LEU A 6 14.98 -37.45 5.84
C LEU A 6 15.00 -37.03 4.37
N LEU A 7 15.28 -37.96 3.44
CA LEU A 7 15.25 -37.73 1.99
C LEU A 7 13.83 -37.49 1.47
N ALA A 8 12.82 -38.19 1.99
CA ALA A 8 11.43 -38.00 1.58
C ALA A 8 10.89 -36.61 1.97
N SER A 9 11.26 -36.08 3.15
CA SER A 9 10.84 -34.74 3.57
C SER A 9 11.45 -33.62 2.72
N ALA A 10 12.68 -33.81 2.23
CA ALA A 10 13.38 -32.81 1.43
C ALA A 10 12.78 -32.66 0.01
N ILE A 11 12.24 -33.75 -0.56
CA ILE A 11 11.63 -33.75 -1.89
C ILE A 11 10.24 -33.08 -1.88
N ILE A 12 9.49 -33.23 -0.78
CA ILE A 12 8.16 -32.62 -0.62
C ILE A 12 8.25 -31.11 -0.39
N LEU A 13 9.34 -30.61 0.22
CA LEU A 13 9.52 -29.18 0.47
C LEU A 13 9.92 -28.39 -0.80
N MET A 14 10.54 -29.05 -1.78
CA MET A 14 10.99 -28.43 -3.04
C MET A 14 9.88 -28.23 -4.09
N SER A 15 8.78 -28.99 -4.03
CA SER A 15 7.71 -28.93 -5.03
C SER A 15 6.64 -27.87 -4.76
N ALA A 16 6.66 -27.22 -3.58
CA ALA A 16 5.64 -26.23 -3.18
C ALA A 16 5.86 -24.81 -3.75
N ILE A 17 6.99 -24.52 -4.39
CA ILE A 17 7.34 -23.18 -4.89
C ILE A 17 7.13 -22.98 -6.40
N SER A 18 6.66 -23.98 -7.14
CA SER A 18 6.52 -23.92 -8.60
C SER A 18 5.14 -23.46 -9.11
N ASN A 19 4.26 -22.92 -8.27
CA ASN A 19 2.89 -22.54 -8.67
C ASN A 19 2.59 -21.05 -8.53
N CYS A 20 3.40 -20.19 -9.18
CA CYS A 20 3.10 -18.76 -9.33
C CYS A 20 3.60 -18.21 -10.68
N SER A 21 2.89 -18.49 -11.78
CA SER A 21 2.89 -17.63 -12.97
C SER A 21 1.79 -18.02 -13.96
N LYS A 22 0.53 -17.72 -13.61
CA LYS A 22 -0.51 -17.47 -14.62
C LYS A 22 -1.09 -16.07 -14.40
N LYS A 23 -0.45 -15.08 -15.03
CA LYS A 23 -1.06 -13.77 -15.24
C LYS A 23 -2.18 -13.96 -16.27
N SER A 24 -3.38 -14.23 -15.76
CA SER A 24 -4.61 -14.24 -16.55
C SER A 24 -4.97 -12.80 -16.87
N HIS A 25 -4.68 -12.36 -18.09
CA HIS A 25 -5.39 -11.24 -18.69
C HIS A 25 -6.62 -11.83 -19.39
N PRO A 26 -7.85 -11.33 -19.13
CA PRO A 26 -8.98 -11.75 -19.93
C PRO A 26 -8.69 -11.39 -21.39
N SER A 27 -8.59 -12.42 -22.23
CA SER A 27 -8.52 -12.28 -23.68
C SER A 27 -9.74 -11.49 -24.12
N ALA A 28 -9.51 -10.33 -24.75
CA ALA A 28 -10.57 -9.60 -25.42
C ALA A 28 -11.18 -10.54 -26.47
N ALA A 29 -12.40 -11.00 -26.22
CA ALA A 29 -13.19 -11.70 -27.22
C ALA A 29 -13.50 -10.71 -28.34
N ASN A 30 -12.76 -10.82 -29.44
CA ASN A 30 -13.15 -10.25 -30.71
C ASN A 30 -14.47 -10.91 -31.15
N SER A 31 -15.57 -10.16 -31.06
CA SER A 31 -16.79 -10.41 -31.82
C SER A 31 -17.03 -9.21 -32.74
N PRO A 32 -17.35 -9.41 -34.02
CA PRO A 32 -17.50 -8.33 -34.98
C PRO A 32 -18.88 -7.66 -34.87
N ALA A 33 -18.93 -6.40 -35.33
CA ALA A 33 -20.12 -5.59 -35.63
C ALA A 33 -20.80 -4.85 -34.47
N GLY A 34 -20.40 -3.60 -34.28
CA GLY A 34 -21.17 -2.55 -33.62
C GLY A 34 -20.36 -1.26 -33.59
N LYS A 35 -20.73 -0.26 -34.39
CA LYS A 35 -20.06 1.05 -34.54
C LYS A 35 -19.55 1.60 -33.20
N PRO A 36 -18.27 2.00 -33.06
CA PRO A 36 -17.86 2.76 -31.89
C PRO A 36 -18.43 4.17 -32.03
N ALA A 37 -19.51 4.44 -31.30
CA ALA A 37 -19.77 5.80 -30.87
C ALA A 37 -18.55 6.24 -30.05
N GLU A 38 -17.88 7.30 -30.50
CA GLU A 38 -16.80 7.93 -29.72
C GLU A 38 -17.35 8.31 -28.35
N ALA A 39 -17.07 7.47 -27.36
CA ALA A 39 -17.16 7.87 -25.97
C ALA A 39 -16.05 8.91 -25.78
N VAL A 40 -16.42 10.19 -25.95
CA VAL A 40 -15.59 11.32 -25.53
C VAL A 40 -15.32 11.11 -24.06
N THR A 41 -14.16 10.54 -23.74
CA THR A 41 -13.68 10.41 -22.38
C THR A 41 -13.35 11.82 -21.94
N VAL A 42 -14.34 12.49 -21.35
CA VAL A 42 -14.15 13.76 -20.67
C VAL A 42 -13.13 13.48 -19.59
N LYS A 43 -11.87 13.84 -19.84
CA LYS A 43 -10.80 13.79 -18.85
C LYS A 43 -11.25 14.72 -17.74
N LYS A 44 -11.78 14.15 -16.65
CA LYS A 44 -12.15 14.91 -15.46
C LYS A 44 -10.89 15.62 -15.03
N ALA A 45 -10.87 16.95 -15.18
CA ALA A 45 -9.73 17.74 -14.80
C ALA A 45 -9.45 17.48 -13.32
N THR A 46 -8.29 16.91 -13.02
CA THR A 46 -7.86 16.70 -11.64
C THR A 46 -7.65 18.08 -11.04
N VAL A 47 -8.64 18.54 -10.28
CA VAL A 47 -8.51 19.73 -9.46
C VAL A 47 -7.37 19.44 -8.50
N LYS A 48 -6.28 20.20 -8.60
CA LYS A 48 -5.14 20.08 -7.68
C LYS A 48 -5.61 20.62 -6.34
N THR A 49 -5.95 19.72 -5.42
CA THR A 49 -6.27 20.10 -4.05
C THR A 49 -5.00 20.64 -3.40
N ALA A 50 -5.10 21.74 -2.66
CA ALA A 50 -3.98 22.20 -1.86
C ALA A 50 -3.68 21.17 -0.78
N VAL A 51 -2.44 20.69 -0.72
CA VAL A 51 -2.02 19.67 0.25
C VAL A 51 -1.92 20.31 1.63
N PRO A 52 -2.74 19.89 2.61
CA PRO A 52 -2.67 20.45 3.94
C PRO A 52 -1.36 20.04 4.62
N LYS A 53 -0.75 20.98 5.36
CA LYS A 53 0.46 20.66 6.15
C LYS A 53 0.14 19.79 7.37
N VAL A 54 -1.05 19.94 7.95
CA VAL A 54 -1.48 19.23 9.16
C VAL A 54 -2.91 18.77 8.97
N ILE A 55 -3.18 17.52 9.33
CA ILE A 55 -4.51 16.93 9.29
C ILE A 55 -4.81 16.22 10.62
N VAL A 56 -6.11 16.10 10.90
CA VAL A 56 -6.63 15.28 11.99
C VAL A 56 -7.30 14.08 11.36
N VAL A 57 -6.83 12.89 11.70
CA VAL A 57 -7.30 11.61 11.12
C VAL A 57 -7.71 10.69 12.26
N ASN A 58 -8.73 9.87 12.01
CA ASN A 58 -9.10 8.81 12.92
C ASN A 58 -7.99 7.74 12.95
N ASP A 59 -7.40 7.50 14.12
CA ASP A 59 -6.33 6.53 14.34
C ASP A 59 -6.68 5.12 13.82
N VAL A 60 -7.96 4.72 13.77
CA VAL A 60 -8.40 3.43 13.20
C VAL A 60 -8.08 3.34 11.70
N VAL A 61 -8.24 4.46 10.98
CA VAL A 61 -7.93 4.54 9.55
C VAL A 61 -6.42 4.57 9.33
N ALA A 62 -5.68 5.28 10.19
CA ALA A 62 -4.22 5.36 10.08
C ALA A 62 -3.49 4.06 10.46
N LYS A 63 -4.04 3.28 11.40
CA LYS A 63 -3.54 1.94 11.78
C LYS A 63 -3.59 0.90 10.66
N ARG A 64 -4.23 1.20 9.51
CA ARG A 64 -4.15 0.35 8.32
C ARG A 64 -2.74 0.34 7.71
N SER A 65 -1.89 1.31 8.05
CA SER A 65 -0.46 1.26 7.74
C SER A 65 0.27 0.33 8.70
N VAL A 66 1.26 -0.42 8.18
CA VAL A 66 2.03 -1.47 8.88
C VAL A 66 2.61 -1.02 10.22
N ASP A 67 2.81 0.29 10.40
CA ASP A 67 3.48 0.88 11.55
C ASP A 67 2.59 1.84 12.37
N GLY A 68 1.35 2.14 11.91
CA GLY A 68 0.43 3.11 12.54
C GLY A 68 0.92 4.56 12.63
N ARG A 69 2.21 4.82 12.36
CA ARG A 69 2.89 6.12 12.36
C ARG A 69 2.68 6.91 11.06
N TYR A 70 2.28 6.22 10.00
CA TYR A 70 2.17 6.79 8.66
C TYR A 70 0.74 6.75 8.17
N TYR A 71 0.28 7.87 7.62
CA TYR A 71 -0.98 7.95 6.90
C TYR A 71 -0.71 8.41 5.45
N TYR A 72 -1.43 7.84 4.50
CA TYR A 72 -1.46 8.29 3.12
C TYR A 72 -2.84 8.87 2.83
N ASP A 73 -2.89 10.07 2.28
CA ASP A 73 -4.14 10.62 1.78
C ASP A 73 -4.53 9.97 0.43
N LEU A 74 -5.69 10.36 -0.10
CA LEU A 74 -6.20 9.85 -1.37
C LEU A 74 -5.33 10.24 -2.58
N GLU A 75 -4.50 11.27 -2.43
CA GLU A 75 -3.60 11.78 -3.46
C GLU A 75 -2.17 11.19 -3.32
N GLY A 76 -1.92 10.35 -2.30
CA GLY A 76 -0.66 9.67 -2.05
C GLY A 76 0.36 10.47 -1.23
N HIS A 77 -0.04 11.60 -0.65
CA HIS A 77 0.85 12.35 0.25
C HIS A 77 1.03 11.61 1.57
N ARG A 78 2.27 11.58 2.04
CA ARG A 78 2.67 10.89 3.26
C ARG A 78 2.61 11.84 4.45
N TYR A 79 1.89 11.43 5.48
CA TYR A 79 1.82 12.13 6.76
C TYR A 79 2.38 11.29 7.89
N TRP A 80 2.97 11.95 8.88
CA TRP A 80 3.53 11.34 10.09
C TRP A 80 2.77 11.76 11.32
N ARG A 81 2.46 10.80 12.19
CA ARG A 81 1.82 11.07 13.48
C ARG A 81 2.81 11.73 14.43
N ASN A 82 2.44 12.88 14.97
CA ASN A 82 3.10 13.50 16.11
C ASN A 82 2.56 12.85 17.39
N ASN A 83 3.46 12.39 18.26
CA ASN A 83 3.12 11.67 19.49
C ASN A 83 2.76 12.61 20.65
N ARG A 84 3.10 13.90 20.56
CA ARG A 84 2.75 14.92 21.56
C ARG A 84 1.30 15.39 21.42
N ASP A 85 0.84 15.64 20.20
CA ASP A 85 -0.51 16.18 19.97
C ASP A 85 -1.46 15.23 19.22
N GLY A 86 -0.96 14.09 18.73
CA GLY A 86 -1.74 13.09 18.01
C GLY A 86 -2.12 13.48 16.57
N LYS A 87 -1.65 14.63 16.07
CA LYS A 87 -1.97 15.09 14.71
C LYS A 87 -1.01 14.52 13.69
N TYR A 88 -1.41 14.60 12.43
CA TYR A 88 -0.65 14.08 11.30
C TYR A 88 -0.06 15.24 10.49
N TYR A 89 1.26 15.25 10.37
CA TYR A 89 2.01 16.31 9.68
C TYR A 89 2.54 15.79 8.36
N LEU A 90 2.48 16.62 7.32
CA LEU A 90 3.02 16.28 6.01
C LEU A 90 4.52 15.98 6.15
N TYR A 91 4.94 14.85 5.59
CA TYR A 91 6.32 14.38 5.68
C TYR A 91 7.30 15.40 5.08
N HIS A 92 8.38 15.64 5.80
CA HIS A 92 9.57 16.32 5.29
C HIS A 92 10.83 15.61 5.82
N LYS A 93 11.98 15.83 5.18
CA LYS A 93 13.22 15.08 5.45
C LYS A 93 13.68 15.14 6.92
N GLY A 94 13.56 16.31 7.56
CA GLY A 94 13.96 16.53 8.97
C GLY A 94 12.90 16.21 10.01
N ILE A 95 11.86 15.43 9.67
CA ILE A 95 10.79 15.11 10.63
C ILE A 95 11.28 14.23 11.78
N PHE A 96 12.30 13.41 11.53
CA PHE A 96 12.92 12.49 12.50
C PHE A 96 13.87 13.17 13.47
N ASP A 97 14.32 14.39 13.15
CA ASP A 97 15.16 15.20 14.04
C ASP A 97 14.35 15.73 15.23
N ASN A 98 13.01 15.69 15.14
CA ASN A 98 12.12 16.08 16.21
C ASN A 98 11.62 14.84 16.98
N GLU A 99 11.87 14.82 18.29
CA GLU A 99 11.49 13.77 19.22
C GLU A 99 9.97 13.51 19.23
N ASP A 100 9.16 14.52 18.95
CA ASP A 100 7.70 14.40 18.88
C ASP A 100 7.24 13.37 17.83
N PHE A 101 8.05 13.08 16.80
CA PHE A 101 7.73 12.10 15.75
C PHE A 101 8.42 10.75 15.95
N ASN A 102 9.28 10.64 16.96
CA ASN A 102 9.97 9.39 17.29
C ASN A 102 9.07 8.50 18.15
N PRO A 103 9.10 7.18 17.92
CA PRO A 103 8.25 6.25 18.68
C PRO A 103 8.56 6.38 20.18
N PRO A 104 7.54 6.31 21.05
CA PRO A 104 7.77 6.31 22.48
C PRO A 104 8.68 5.11 22.82
N VAL A 105 9.78 5.39 23.51
CA VAL A 105 10.63 4.34 24.08
C VAL A 105 9.74 3.55 25.03
N LYS A 106 9.47 2.28 24.74
CA LYS A 106 8.72 1.41 25.64
C LYS A 106 9.45 1.42 26.98
N GLN A 107 8.80 1.96 28.01
CA GLN A 107 9.25 1.84 29.40
C GLN A 107 9.07 0.40 29.88
#